data_AF-A0A0Q7MZ50-F1
#
_entry.id   AF-A0A0Q7MZ50-F1
#
_cell.length_a   1.000
_cell.length_b   1.000
_cell.length_c   1.000
_cell.angle_alpha   90.00
_cell.angle_beta   90.00
_cell.angle_gamma   90.00
#
_symmetry.space_group_name_H-M   'P 1'
#
loop_
_entity.id
_entity.type
_entity.pdbx_description
1 polymer ?
#
loop_
_entity_poly.entity_id
_entity_poly.type
_entity_poly.pdbx_seq_one_letter_code
_entity_poly.pdbx_strand_id
1 'polypeptide(L)'
;MAPSRPTRAAAALASLVPVLLLVASCGSGADPDQPTSASTSASPTPTPEAVAPSPSVTVTSELPTAAPAQLVTAGAVAEDAPAQAAGVGSATVTYTRGGEFAVVIVLDCTACAGGMSPTVLTGPGRGTPYGEAAGPLAGSYLMDVFQGSDPEQSVWLQADGPWSIRFESWNDLPGTTGPLSGTGSTVLRMFDQGAHAEVTWAPAGPDDDFSGRFFGVGDQQLFGNDEAFTEVVDLPMPGVFAIRTDGTWTVTPQP
;
A
#
# COMPACT_ATOMS: atom_id res chain seq x y z
N MET A 1 46.37 -35.98 0.77
CA MET A 1 45.88 -37.28 0.24
C MET A 1 44.42 -37.10 -0.13
N ALA A 2 44.01 -37.61 -1.29
CA ALA A 2 42.61 -37.70 -1.73
C ALA A 2 42.24 -39.21 -1.83
N PRO A 3 41.02 -39.62 -2.23
CA PRO A 3 39.75 -38.90 -2.38
C PRO A 3 38.63 -39.52 -1.48
N SER A 4 37.35 -39.16 -1.60
CA SER A 4 36.40 -39.91 -2.47
C SER A 4 35.04 -39.21 -2.57
N ARG A 5 34.55 -39.00 -3.80
CA ARG A 5 33.12 -38.80 -4.12
C ARG A 5 32.54 -40.14 -4.61
N PRO A 6 31.24 -40.39 -4.37
CA PRO A 6 30.41 -41.15 -5.30
C PRO A 6 29.33 -40.28 -5.95
N THR A 7 29.26 -40.35 -7.27
CA THR A 7 28.16 -39.84 -8.12
C THR A 7 27.09 -40.91 -8.31
N ARG A 8 25.83 -40.48 -8.55
CA ARG A 8 24.70 -41.13 -9.29
C ARG A 8 23.35 -40.73 -8.64
N ALA A 9 22.23 -40.62 -9.36
CA ALA A 9 21.98 -40.67 -10.80
C ALA A 9 20.73 -39.84 -11.14
N ALA A 10 20.54 -39.53 -12.43
CA ALA A 10 19.33 -38.88 -12.93
C ALA A 10 18.15 -39.86 -13.04
N ALA A 11 16.93 -39.34 -12.94
CA ALA A 11 15.73 -39.95 -13.49
C ALA A 11 14.81 -38.84 -14.01
N ALA A 12 14.71 -38.71 -15.33
CA ALA A 12 13.70 -37.88 -15.98
C ALA A 12 12.49 -38.75 -16.32
N LEU A 13 11.28 -38.27 -16.05
CA LEU A 13 10.06 -38.78 -16.66
C LEU A 13 9.16 -37.61 -17.06
N ALA A 14 8.92 -37.50 -18.35
CA ALA A 14 7.93 -36.59 -18.93
C ALA A 14 6.54 -37.23 -18.88
N SER A 15 5.49 -36.41 -18.79
CA SER A 15 4.12 -36.81 -19.12
C SER A 15 3.44 -35.68 -19.86
N LEU A 16 3.20 -35.88 -21.16
CA LEU A 16 2.28 -35.06 -21.94
C LEU A 16 0.83 -35.43 -21.59
N VAL A 17 -0.06 -34.44 -21.51
CA VAL A 17 -1.50 -34.62 -21.70
C VAL A 17 -2.00 -33.54 -22.68
N PRO A 18 -2.39 -33.92 -23.90
CA PRO A 18 -3.00 -33.01 -24.87
C PRO A 18 -4.50 -33.25 -25.08
N VAL A 19 -5.19 -32.28 -25.73
CA VAL A 19 -6.57 -32.34 -26.27
C VAL A 19 -7.70 -32.55 -25.22
N LEU A 20 -8.98 -32.16 -25.36
CA LEU A 20 -9.76 -31.41 -26.36
C LEU A 20 -10.41 -30.17 -25.67
N LEU A 21 -11.41 -29.39 -26.14
CA LEU A 21 -12.31 -29.38 -27.31
C LEU A 21 -12.81 -27.92 -27.53
N LEU A 22 -13.48 -27.60 -28.64
CA LEU A 22 -14.14 -26.32 -28.90
C LEU A 22 -15.57 -26.27 -28.34
N VAL A 23 -16.05 -25.07 -27.99
CA VAL A 23 -17.47 -24.68 -28.21
C VAL A 23 -17.50 -23.32 -28.88
N ALA A 24 -18.09 -23.25 -30.08
CA ALA A 24 -18.44 -22.00 -30.73
C ALA A 24 -19.94 -21.74 -30.56
N SER A 25 -20.33 -20.48 -30.35
CA SER A 25 -21.72 -20.05 -30.49
C SER A 25 -21.78 -18.72 -31.24
N CYS A 26 -22.02 -18.80 -32.55
CA CYS A 26 -22.49 -17.65 -33.33
C CYS A 26 -23.93 -17.33 -32.92
N GLY A 27 -24.24 -16.04 -32.76
CA GLY A 27 -25.59 -15.54 -32.50
C GLY A 27 -25.86 -14.29 -33.33
N SER A 28 -26.09 -14.49 -34.63
CA SER A 28 -26.45 -13.40 -35.55
C SER A 28 -27.88 -12.94 -35.30
N GLY A 29 -28.09 -11.61 -35.25
CA GLY A 29 -29.41 -11.01 -35.10
C GLY A 29 -29.42 -9.60 -35.69
N ALA A 30 -29.53 -9.51 -37.01
CA ALA A 30 -29.82 -8.28 -37.71
C ALA A 30 -31.26 -8.35 -38.23
N ASP A 31 -32.04 -7.30 -38.00
CA ASP A 31 -32.95 -6.80 -39.03
C ASP A 31 -33.25 -5.30 -38.77
N PRO A 32 -33.22 -4.45 -39.80
CA PRO A 32 -33.66 -3.06 -39.71
C PRO A 32 -35.12 -2.93 -40.16
N ASP A 33 -35.95 -2.14 -39.46
CA ASP A 33 -37.08 -1.51 -40.17
C ASP A 33 -37.61 -0.21 -39.55
N GLN A 34 -38.19 0.58 -40.45
CA GLN A 34 -38.57 1.99 -40.47
C GLN A 34 -39.22 2.71 -39.25
N PRO A 35 -39.24 4.08 -39.28
CA PRO A 35 -39.68 4.92 -38.17
C PRO A 35 -41.20 5.06 -38.06
N THR A 36 -41.70 5.16 -36.82
CA THR A 36 -43.04 5.66 -36.51
C THR A 36 -42.94 7.02 -35.81
N SER A 37 -43.28 8.09 -36.51
CA SER A 37 -43.35 9.44 -35.91
C SER A 37 -44.58 9.56 -35.01
N ALA A 38 -44.36 9.60 -33.70
CA ALA A 38 -45.38 9.96 -32.72
C ALA A 38 -44.99 11.26 -32.02
N SER A 39 -45.62 12.37 -32.42
CA SER A 39 -45.46 13.67 -31.75
C SER A 39 -45.95 13.57 -30.31
N THR A 40 -45.02 13.60 -29.36
CA THR A 40 -45.32 13.71 -27.93
C THR A 40 -44.98 15.13 -27.48
N SER A 41 -45.92 15.81 -26.83
CA SER A 41 -45.76 17.20 -26.38
C SER A 41 -44.50 17.38 -25.52
N ALA A 42 -43.73 18.42 -25.83
CA ALA A 42 -42.59 18.81 -25.00
C ALA A 42 -43.06 19.21 -23.60
N SER A 43 -42.63 18.45 -22.59
CA SER A 43 -42.70 18.86 -21.19
C SER A 43 -41.62 19.92 -20.93
N PRO A 44 -41.86 20.97 -20.13
CA PRO A 44 -40.86 21.99 -19.87
C PRO A 44 -39.63 21.39 -19.17
N THR A 45 -38.45 21.65 -19.73
CA THR A 45 -37.16 21.31 -19.13
C THR A 45 -37.07 21.92 -17.74
N PRO A 46 -36.76 21.14 -16.68
CA PRO A 46 -36.45 21.73 -15.38
C PRO A 46 -35.16 22.54 -15.53
N THR A 47 -35.22 23.84 -15.23
CA THR A 47 -34.04 24.70 -15.12
C THR A 47 -33.06 24.05 -14.14
N PRO A 48 -31.78 23.84 -14.51
CA PRO A 48 -30.78 23.36 -13.57
C PRO A 48 -30.70 24.32 -12.38
N GLU A 49 -31.03 23.82 -11.19
CA GLU A 49 -30.85 24.57 -9.96
C GLU A 49 -29.35 24.80 -9.78
N ALA A 50 -28.95 26.07 -9.69
CA ALA A 50 -27.55 26.44 -9.60
C ALA A 50 -26.99 25.92 -8.27
N VAL A 51 -26.22 24.83 -8.33
CA VAL A 51 -25.54 24.26 -7.16
C VAL A 51 -24.67 25.34 -6.55
N ALA A 52 -25.07 25.82 -5.37
CA ALA A 52 -24.28 26.78 -4.63
C ALA A 52 -22.89 26.18 -4.36
N PRO A 53 -21.80 26.94 -4.53
CA PRO A 53 -20.46 26.41 -4.28
C PRO A 53 -20.38 25.98 -2.81
N SER A 54 -20.25 24.68 -2.59
CA SER A 54 -19.94 24.14 -1.26
C SER A 54 -18.62 24.76 -0.79
N PRO A 55 -18.51 25.23 0.46
CA PRO A 55 -17.26 25.80 0.94
C PRO A 55 -16.19 24.70 0.98
N SER A 56 -15.23 24.77 0.05
CA SER A 56 -14.00 23.98 0.15
C SER A 56 -13.25 24.42 1.40
N VAL A 57 -13.31 23.58 2.44
CA VAL A 57 -12.43 23.73 3.60
C VAL A 57 -11.06 23.25 3.16
N THR A 58 -10.15 24.19 2.87
CA THR A 58 -8.74 23.88 2.66
C THR A 58 -8.17 23.40 4.00
N VAL A 59 -7.99 22.09 4.14
CA VAL A 59 -7.23 21.51 5.25
C VAL A 59 -5.76 21.76 4.96
N THR A 60 -5.16 22.69 5.69
CA THR A 60 -3.69 22.85 5.66
C THR A 60 -3.08 21.67 6.40
N SER A 61 -2.46 20.75 5.67
CA SER A 61 -1.51 19.81 6.25
C SER A 61 -0.33 20.59 6.84
N GLU A 62 -0.07 20.40 8.12
CA GLU A 62 1.19 20.80 8.75
C GLU A 62 1.72 19.60 9.53
N LEU A 63 2.91 19.13 9.15
CA LEU A 63 3.56 18.00 9.81
C LEU A 63 3.82 18.36 11.29
N PRO A 64 3.51 17.48 12.27
CA PRO A 64 3.77 17.75 13.68
C PRO A 64 5.23 18.17 13.93
N THR A 65 5.43 19.41 14.36
CA THR A 65 6.76 19.97 14.67
C THR A 65 7.25 19.63 16.08
N ALA A 66 6.38 19.07 16.92
CA ALA A 66 6.67 18.63 18.28
C ALA A 66 5.96 17.31 18.61
N ALA A 67 6.55 16.53 19.51
CA ALA A 67 5.98 15.28 19.99
C ALA A 67 4.63 15.52 20.69
N PRO A 68 3.57 14.73 20.39
CA PRO A 68 2.33 14.76 21.15
C PRO A 68 2.57 14.44 22.63
N ALA A 69 1.90 15.20 23.52
CA ALA A 69 2.13 15.14 24.96
C ALA A 69 1.70 13.81 25.62
N GLN A 70 0.76 13.08 25.01
CA GLN A 70 0.38 11.74 25.46
C GLN A 70 1.44 10.74 25.01
N LEU A 71 1.98 9.98 25.96
CA LEU A 71 2.94 8.90 25.71
C LEU A 71 2.25 7.55 25.86
N VAL A 72 2.42 6.66 24.89
CA VAL A 72 1.95 5.27 24.92
C VAL A 72 3.11 4.35 24.56
N THR A 73 3.36 3.30 25.34
CA THR A 73 4.42 2.32 25.05
C THR A 73 3.82 1.03 24.52
N ALA A 74 4.23 0.61 23.33
CA ALA A 74 3.80 -0.65 22.70
C ALA A 74 4.59 -1.86 23.21
N GLY A 75 5.84 -1.66 23.66
CA GLY A 75 6.72 -2.70 24.20
C GLY A 75 7.91 -3.00 23.30
N ALA A 76 8.45 -4.21 23.41
CA ALA A 76 9.57 -4.67 22.59
C ALA A 76 9.07 -5.39 21.32
N VAL A 77 9.68 -5.08 20.18
CA VAL A 77 9.46 -5.72 18.88
C VAL A 77 10.66 -6.60 18.57
N ALA A 78 10.44 -7.87 18.25
CA ALA A 78 11.47 -8.76 17.70
C ALA A 78 10.85 -9.61 16.56
N GLU A 79 11.69 -10.37 15.86
CA GLU A 79 11.21 -11.42 14.93
C GLU A 79 10.32 -12.41 15.68
N ASP A 80 9.23 -12.85 15.03
CA ASP A 80 8.13 -13.64 15.61
C ASP A 80 7.45 -13.01 16.85
N ALA A 81 7.72 -11.75 17.18
CA ALA A 81 7.27 -11.08 18.40
C ALA A 81 6.85 -9.61 18.16
N PRO A 82 5.66 -9.38 17.59
CA PRO A 82 5.12 -8.04 17.37
C PRO A 82 4.74 -7.35 18.68
N ALA A 83 4.88 -6.02 18.71
CA ALA A 83 4.39 -5.16 19.79
C ALA A 83 3.09 -4.46 19.35
N GLN A 84 2.23 -4.08 20.29
CA GLN A 84 0.98 -3.38 19.97
C GLN A 84 0.59 -2.37 21.04
N ALA A 85 -0.02 -1.27 20.60
CA ALA A 85 -0.62 -0.25 21.44
C ALA A 85 -1.99 0.15 20.89
N ALA A 86 -2.82 0.74 21.76
CA ALA A 86 -4.07 1.36 21.37
C ALA A 86 -4.27 2.62 22.22
N GLY A 87 -5.04 3.57 21.71
CA GLY A 87 -5.27 4.84 22.38
C GLY A 87 -6.41 5.63 21.75
N VAL A 88 -6.53 6.88 22.19
CA VAL A 88 -7.48 7.86 21.68
C VAL A 88 -6.75 9.19 21.56
N GLY A 89 -6.97 9.90 20.45
CA GLY A 89 -6.34 11.19 20.18
C GLY A 89 -4.83 11.09 19.87
N SER A 90 -4.21 12.25 19.64
CA SER A 90 -2.79 12.34 19.28
C SER A 90 -1.85 11.81 20.37
N ALA A 91 -0.88 10.97 19.99
CA ALA A 91 0.06 10.35 20.91
C ALA A 91 1.46 10.14 20.31
N THR A 92 2.48 10.22 21.15
CA THR A 92 3.80 9.63 20.92
C THR A 92 3.72 8.16 21.28
N VAL A 93 3.97 7.25 20.33
CA VAL A 93 4.01 5.81 20.58
C VAL A 93 5.47 5.34 20.57
N THR A 94 5.94 4.76 21.67
CA THR A 94 7.30 4.25 21.83
C THR A 94 7.37 2.72 21.80
N TYR A 95 8.46 2.20 21.23
CA TYR A 95 8.78 0.78 21.25
C TYR A 95 10.30 0.56 21.28
N THR A 96 10.73 -0.64 21.65
CA THR A 96 12.14 -1.04 21.64
C THR A 96 12.38 -2.11 20.57
N ARG A 97 13.29 -1.87 19.64
CA ARG A 97 13.67 -2.81 18.58
C ARG A 97 14.69 -3.83 19.08
N GLY A 98 14.30 -5.10 19.11
CA GLY A 98 15.08 -6.25 19.56
C GLY A 98 15.90 -6.94 18.45
N GLY A 99 16.55 -6.17 17.56
CA GLY A 99 17.37 -6.73 16.48
C GLY A 99 17.70 -5.71 15.39
N GLU A 100 18.45 -6.13 14.37
CA GLU A 100 18.79 -5.30 13.22
C GLU A 100 17.92 -5.63 12.00
N PHE A 101 16.66 -5.17 12.08
CA PHE A 101 15.66 -5.27 11.02
C PHE A 101 14.90 -3.94 10.87
N ALA A 102 14.20 -3.75 9.75
CA ALA A 102 13.25 -2.65 9.60
C ALA A 102 11.89 -3.02 10.19
N VAL A 103 11.20 -2.03 10.76
CA VAL A 103 9.92 -2.23 11.45
C VAL A 103 8.78 -1.82 10.53
N VAL A 104 7.77 -2.68 10.44
CA VAL A 104 6.51 -2.35 9.80
C VAL A 104 5.54 -1.85 10.87
N ILE A 105 5.02 -0.63 10.67
CA ILE A 105 3.88 -0.11 11.41
C ILE A 105 2.62 -0.58 10.70
N VAL A 106 1.69 -1.20 11.41
CA VAL A 106 0.31 -1.39 10.93
C VAL A 106 -0.59 -0.50 11.78
N LEU A 107 -1.25 0.47 11.14
CA LEU A 107 -2.15 1.43 11.79
C LEU A 107 -3.59 1.11 11.42
N ASP A 108 -4.46 1.10 12.42
CA ASP A 108 -5.91 1.21 12.27
C ASP A 108 -6.40 2.46 13.02
N CYS A 109 -6.66 3.52 12.25
CA CYS A 109 -7.37 4.73 12.66
C CYS A 109 -8.69 4.83 11.88
N THR A 110 -9.33 3.71 11.52
CA THR A 110 -10.57 3.71 10.70
C THR A 110 -11.75 4.42 11.37
N ALA A 111 -11.75 4.44 12.71
CA ALA A 111 -12.73 5.13 13.54
C ALA A 111 -12.32 6.58 13.91
N CYS A 112 -11.21 7.08 13.36
CA CYS A 112 -10.76 8.46 13.57
C CYS A 112 -11.62 9.44 12.77
N ALA A 113 -11.99 10.55 13.39
CA ALA A 113 -12.86 11.55 12.81
C ALA A 113 -12.14 12.36 11.71
N GLY A 114 -12.84 12.60 10.60
CA GLY A 114 -12.46 13.68 9.68
C GLY A 114 -12.76 15.03 10.32
N GLY A 115 -11.74 15.89 10.42
CA GLY A 115 -11.82 17.14 11.18
C GLY A 115 -11.11 18.31 10.50
N MET A 116 -10.82 19.36 11.28
CA MET A 116 -10.02 20.51 10.81
C MET A 116 -8.51 20.22 10.75
N SER A 117 -8.09 19.03 11.18
CA SER A 117 -6.71 18.58 11.12
C SER A 117 -6.69 17.15 10.57
N PRO A 118 -5.73 16.81 9.71
CA PRO A 118 -5.59 15.46 9.19
C PRO A 118 -5.13 14.48 10.28
N THR A 119 -5.42 13.20 10.09
CA THR A 119 -4.73 12.12 10.79
C THR A 119 -3.37 11.95 10.14
N VAL A 120 -2.30 12.07 10.92
CA VAL A 120 -0.90 12.03 10.43
C VAL A 120 -0.10 11.04 11.25
N LEU A 121 0.50 10.06 10.58
CA LEU A 121 1.49 9.16 11.15
C LEU A 121 2.89 9.61 10.69
N THR A 122 3.73 10.06 11.61
CA THR A 122 5.11 10.49 11.34
C THR A 122 6.09 9.98 12.41
N GLY A 123 7.35 10.41 12.35
CA GLY A 123 8.36 10.14 13.37
C GLY A 123 9.28 11.35 13.59
N PRO A 124 10.04 11.38 14.70
CA PRO A 124 10.93 12.49 15.01
C PRO A 124 11.90 12.82 13.85
N GLY A 125 11.97 14.09 13.48
CA GLY A 125 12.92 14.59 12.48
C GLY A 125 12.62 14.20 11.02
N ARG A 126 11.50 13.53 10.72
CA ARG A 126 11.09 13.28 9.33
C ARG A 126 10.62 14.59 8.67
N GLY A 127 10.99 14.76 7.39
CA GLY A 127 10.46 15.82 6.53
C GLY A 127 9.15 15.45 5.81
N THR A 128 8.79 14.16 5.80
CA THR A 128 7.55 13.63 5.20
C THR A 128 6.91 12.60 6.13
N PRO A 129 5.57 12.58 6.26
CA PRO A 129 4.88 11.59 7.05
C PRO A 129 5.01 10.19 6.43
N TYR A 130 4.82 9.16 7.26
CA TYR A 130 4.65 7.79 6.80
C TYR A 130 3.32 7.63 6.06
N GLY A 131 2.25 8.21 6.62
CA GLY A 131 0.93 8.27 6.03
C GLY A 131 0.13 9.44 6.59
N GLU A 132 -0.79 9.95 5.80
CA GLU A 132 -1.63 11.10 6.14
C GLU A 132 -2.98 10.97 5.44
N ALA A 133 -4.07 11.34 6.10
CA ALA A 133 -5.39 11.46 5.49
C ALA A 133 -6.23 12.53 6.20
N ALA A 134 -7.20 13.14 5.51
CA ALA A 134 -8.09 14.16 6.09
C ALA A 134 -9.07 13.61 7.17
N GLY A 135 -9.03 12.30 7.46
CA GLY A 135 -9.89 11.64 8.45
C GLY A 135 -9.39 10.22 8.77
N PRO A 136 -10.17 9.16 8.52
CA PRO A 136 -9.71 7.79 8.70
C PRO A 136 -8.39 7.50 7.99
N LEU A 137 -7.42 6.91 8.70
CA LEU A 137 -6.14 6.47 8.15
C LEU A 137 -5.89 5.02 8.56
N ALA A 138 -5.70 4.13 7.60
CA ALA A 138 -5.36 2.73 7.87
C ALA A 138 -4.45 2.19 6.77
N GLY A 139 -3.53 1.30 7.14
CA GLY A 139 -2.56 0.75 6.23
C GLY A 139 -1.32 0.24 6.96
N SER A 140 -0.31 -0.14 6.20
CA SER A 140 1.00 -0.52 6.75
C SER A 140 2.12 0.28 6.13
N TYR A 141 3.07 0.71 6.96
CA TYR A 141 4.12 1.65 6.62
C TYR A 141 5.47 1.13 7.09
N LEU A 142 6.50 1.23 6.25
CA LEU A 142 7.85 0.81 6.61
C LEU A 142 8.59 1.95 7.31
N MET A 143 9.10 1.69 8.52
CA MET A 143 10.05 2.60 9.17
C MET A 143 11.45 2.42 8.59
N ASP A 144 12.08 3.56 8.30
CA ASP A 144 13.47 3.62 7.83
C ASP A 144 14.42 3.37 8.99
N VAL A 145 14.82 2.12 9.18
CA VAL A 145 15.70 1.73 10.28
C VAL A 145 17.07 1.32 9.73
N PHE A 146 18.00 2.28 9.70
CA PHE A 146 19.38 2.06 9.30
C PHE A 146 20.14 1.21 10.32
N GLN A 147 21.15 0.46 9.85
CA GLN A 147 22.04 -0.33 10.71
C GLN A 147 22.68 0.56 11.80
N GLY A 148 22.62 0.13 13.06
CA GLY A 148 23.19 0.87 14.18
C GLY A 148 22.40 2.11 14.63
N SER A 149 21.15 2.25 14.17
CA SER A 149 20.19 3.17 14.79
C SER A 149 19.78 2.72 16.20
N ASP A 150 19.38 3.68 17.03
CA ASP A 150 18.98 3.45 18.42
C ASP A 150 17.90 2.36 18.53
N PRO A 151 18.03 1.35 19.41
CA PRO A 151 16.94 0.41 19.65
C PRO A 151 15.69 1.08 20.24
N GLU A 152 15.79 2.20 20.96
CA GLU A 152 14.63 2.97 21.39
C GLU A 152 14.08 3.82 20.24
N GLN A 153 12.83 3.56 19.86
CA GLN A 153 12.18 4.15 18.69
C GLN A 153 10.84 4.76 19.06
N SER A 154 10.40 5.75 18.27
CA SER A 154 9.10 6.38 18.46
C SER A 154 8.48 6.85 17.15
N VAL A 155 7.15 6.86 17.15
CA VAL A 155 6.32 7.47 16.10
C VAL A 155 5.37 8.47 16.74
N TRP A 156 4.99 9.49 15.98
CA TRP A 156 4.00 10.48 16.38
C TRP A 156 2.74 10.26 15.55
N LEU A 157 1.65 9.95 16.22
CA LEU A 157 0.32 9.91 15.61
C LEU A 157 -0.42 11.18 16.03
N GLN A 158 -0.80 12.00 15.05
CA GLN A 158 -1.84 13.01 15.22
C GLN A 158 -3.16 12.40 14.74
N ALA A 159 -4.19 12.41 15.59
CA ALA A 159 -5.49 11.82 15.29
C ALA A 159 -6.57 12.43 16.19
N ASP A 160 -7.81 12.42 15.73
CA ASP A 160 -9.00 12.63 16.57
C ASP A 160 -9.83 11.34 16.59
N GLY A 161 -10.02 10.72 17.75
CA GLY A 161 -10.69 9.42 17.89
C GLY A 161 -9.78 8.24 18.25
N PRO A 162 -10.35 7.01 18.32
CA PRO A 162 -9.65 5.81 18.78
C PRO A 162 -8.82 5.16 17.67
N TRP A 163 -7.65 4.64 18.05
CA TRP A 163 -6.72 3.97 17.14
C TRP A 163 -6.09 2.72 17.77
N SER A 164 -5.60 1.82 16.91
CA SER A 164 -4.67 0.76 17.29
C SER A 164 -3.46 0.75 16.35
N ILE A 165 -2.31 0.39 16.88
CA ILE A 165 -1.04 0.34 16.16
C ILE A 165 -0.28 -0.93 16.54
N ARG A 166 0.23 -1.64 15.54
CA ARG A 166 1.08 -2.82 15.72
C ARG A 166 2.42 -2.56 15.05
N PHE A 167 3.50 -2.99 15.69
CA PHE A 167 4.85 -2.94 15.18
C PHE A 167 5.37 -4.37 15.03
N GLU A 168 5.86 -4.74 13.86
CA GLU A 168 6.39 -6.08 13.58
C GLU A 168 7.70 -6.02 12.78
N SER A 169 8.48 -7.10 12.80
CA SER A 169 9.64 -7.19 11.92
C SER A 169 9.16 -7.35 10.48
N TRP A 170 9.81 -6.67 9.53
CA TRP A 170 9.60 -6.92 8.10
C TRP A 170 9.89 -8.38 7.66
N ASN A 171 10.59 -9.15 8.51
CA ASN A 171 10.88 -10.57 8.30
C ASN A 171 9.70 -11.47 8.66
N ASP A 172 8.75 -10.97 9.46
CA ASP A 172 7.52 -11.66 9.88
C ASP A 172 6.39 -11.46 8.84
N LEU A 173 6.56 -10.53 7.89
CA LEU A 173 5.61 -10.31 6.81
C LEU A 173 5.38 -11.60 5.99
N PRO A 174 4.11 -11.92 5.65
CA PRO A 174 3.81 -13.05 4.80
C PRO A 174 4.42 -12.83 3.41
N GLY A 175 5.17 -13.83 2.93
CA GLY A 175 5.71 -13.84 1.58
C GLY A 175 4.59 -13.92 0.54
N THR A 176 4.64 -13.05 -0.46
CA THR A 176 3.70 -12.98 -1.59
C THR A 176 4.38 -13.37 -2.90
N THR A 177 3.61 -13.92 -3.84
CA THR A 177 4.09 -14.34 -5.16
C THR A 177 3.05 -14.06 -6.25
N GLY A 178 3.49 -13.68 -7.45
CA GLY A 178 2.62 -13.40 -8.59
C GLY A 178 1.91 -12.04 -8.51
N PRO A 179 0.87 -11.80 -9.35
CA PRO A 179 0.18 -10.52 -9.40
C PRO A 179 -0.53 -10.16 -8.09
N LEU A 180 -0.33 -8.93 -7.63
CA LEU A 180 -0.91 -8.36 -6.41
C LEU A 180 -1.73 -7.12 -6.75
N SER A 181 -2.74 -6.83 -5.95
CA SER A 181 -3.55 -5.61 -6.07
C SER A 181 -4.09 -5.16 -4.72
N GLY A 182 -4.35 -3.87 -4.58
CA GLY A 182 -4.86 -3.30 -3.34
C GLY A 182 -5.31 -1.84 -3.45
N THR A 183 -5.55 -1.25 -2.29
CA THR A 183 -5.94 0.16 -2.13
C THR A 183 -5.27 0.69 -0.87
N GLY A 184 -4.81 1.94 -0.92
CA GLY A 184 -4.10 2.56 0.18
C GLY A 184 -2.67 2.03 0.38
N SER A 185 -2.04 2.52 1.44
CA SER A 185 -0.62 2.29 1.74
C SER A 185 -0.36 0.90 2.33
N THR A 186 0.66 0.20 1.83
CA THR A 186 0.98 -1.17 2.23
C THR A 186 2.49 -1.47 2.24
N VAL A 187 2.89 -2.54 2.92
CA VAL A 187 4.23 -3.13 2.84
C VAL A 187 4.09 -4.59 2.44
N LEU A 188 4.66 -4.95 1.31
CA LEU A 188 4.62 -6.29 0.71
C LEU A 188 5.98 -6.94 0.83
N ARG A 189 6.02 -8.26 1.06
CA ARG A 189 7.26 -9.05 1.01
C ARG A 189 7.21 -9.99 -0.18
N MET A 190 7.89 -9.61 -1.25
CA MET A 190 7.81 -10.28 -2.55
C MET A 190 8.85 -11.40 -2.65
N PHE A 191 8.40 -12.62 -2.95
CA PHE A 191 9.23 -13.84 -3.05
C PHE A 191 9.48 -14.27 -4.50
N ASP A 192 8.87 -13.61 -5.49
CA ASP A 192 9.15 -13.82 -6.90
C ASP A 192 10.64 -13.63 -7.22
N GLN A 193 11.04 -14.12 -8.40
CA GLN A 193 12.39 -13.95 -8.93
C GLN A 193 12.28 -13.11 -10.20
N GLY A 194 13.13 -12.11 -10.32
CA GLY A 194 13.09 -11.16 -11.44
C GLY A 194 13.74 -9.84 -11.04
N ALA A 195 14.04 -8.99 -12.03
CA ALA A 195 14.58 -7.65 -11.78
C ALA A 195 13.53 -6.54 -11.92
N HIS A 196 12.32 -6.87 -12.36
CA HIS A 196 11.31 -5.88 -12.74
C HIS A 196 9.89 -6.30 -12.31
N ALA A 197 9.01 -5.32 -12.15
CA ALA A 197 7.56 -5.55 -12.10
C ALA A 197 6.83 -4.47 -12.90
N GLU A 198 5.69 -4.83 -13.48
CA GLU A 198 4.73 -3.85 -13.98
C GLU A 198 3.90 -3.34 -12.80
N VAL A 199 3.94 -2.04 -12.55
CA VAL A 199 3.15 -1.36 -11.52
C VAL A 199 2.12 -0.47 -12.20
N THR A 200 0.85 -0.65 -11.85
CA THR A 200 -0.23 0.27 -12.23
C THR A 200 -0.76 0.96 -10.99
N TRP A 201 -1.06 2.25 -11.10
CA TRP A 201 -1.69 3.05 -10.05
C TRP A 201 -2.76 3.98 -10.62
N ALA A 202 -3.84 4.14 -9.88
CA ALA A 202 -4.86 5.17 -10.09
C ALA A 202 -5.14 5.90 -8.77
N PRO A 203 -5.03 7.24 -8.73
CA PRO A 203 -5.20 8.04 -7.53
C PRO A 203 -6.63 7.99 -6.98
N ALA A 204 -6.76 8.12 -5.66
CA ALA A 204 -8.05 8.30 -4.98
C ALA A 204 -8.67 9.70 -5.19
N GLY A 205 -7.84 10.71 -5.50
CA GLY A 205 -8.24 12.09 -5.69
C GLY A 205 -7.14 12.95 -6.32
N PRO A 206 -7.38 14.25 -6.59
CA PRO A 206 -6.42 15.13 -7.27
C PRO A 206 -5.18 15.47 -6.44
N ASP A 207 -5.19 15.18 -5.13
CA ASP A 207 -4.11 15.47 -4.19
C ASP A 207 -3.39 14.19 -3.68
N ASP A 208 -3.69 13.02 -4.26
CA ASP A 208 -3.07 11.73 -3.91
C ASP A 208 -1.78 11.51 -4.72
N ASP A 209 -0.73 10.97 -4.07
CA ASP A 209 0.55 10.65 -4.69
C ASP A 209 0.88 9.17 -4.52
N PHE A 210 1.55 8.58 -5.52
CA PHE A 210 2.18 7.29 -5.38
C PHE A 210 3.65 7.45 -5.02
N SER A 211 4.09 6.76 -3.96
CA SER A 211 5.51 6.55 -3.67
C SER A 211 5.78 5.07 -3.41
N GLY A 212 6.57 4.47 -4.30
CA GLY A 212 7.06 3.10 -4.21
C GLY A 212 8.51 3.05 -3.73
N ARG A 213 8.80 2.23 -2.73
CA ARG A 213 10.14 2.04 -2.16
C ARG A 213 10.47 0.56 -2.02
N PHE A 214 11.51 0.12 -2.71
CA PHE A 214 11.89 -1.29 -2.76
C PHE A 214 13.25 -1.57 -2.12
N PHE A 215 13.29 -2.63 -1.32
CA PHE A 215 14.45 -3.11 -0.57
C PHE A 215 14.68 -4.58 -0.91
N GLY A 216 15.57 -4.84 -1.87
CA GLY A 216 15.94 -6.19 -2.29
C GLY A 216 17.46 -6.39 -2.30
N VAL A 217 17.94 -7.24 -3.21
CA VAL A 217 19.38 -7.45 -3.39
C VAL A 217 19.97 -6.32 -4.23
N GLY A 218 20.58 -5.32 -3.58
CA GLY A 218 21.23 -4.18 -4.24
C GLY A 218 20.88 -2.85 -3.60
N ASP A 219 20.91 -1.78 -4.40
CA ASP A 219 20.53 -0.44 -3.96
C ASP A 219 19.01 -0.30 -3.80
N GLN A 220 18.57 0.50 -2.81
CA GLN A 220 17.15 0.82 -2.61
C GLN A 220 16.62 1.55 -3.85
N GLN A 221 15.50 1.06 -4.40
CA GLN A 221 14.80 1.76 -5.47
C GLN A 221 13.71 2.67 -4.87
N LEU A 222 13.56 3.86 -5.45
CA LEU A 222 12.52 4.84 -5.13
C LEU A 222 11.92 5.34 -6.44
N PHE A 223 10.61 5.26 -6.55
CA PHE A 223 9.85 5.79 -7.68
C PHE A 223 8.51 6.33 -7.20
N GLY A 224 7.86 7.15 -8.01
CA GLY A 224 6.61 7.79 -7.64
C GLY A 224 6.10 8.72 -8.73
N ASN A 225 4.81 9.05 -8.64
CA ASN A 225 4.11 9.90 -9.60
C ASN A 225 2.90 10.56 -8.92
N ASP A 226 2.51 11.74 -9.39
CA ASP A 226 1.25 12.42 -9.05
C ASP A 226 0.17 12.20 -10.13
N GLU A 227 0.54 11.67 -11.31
CA GLU A 227 -0.38 11.23 -12.36
C GLU A 227 -0.53 9.69 -12.41
N ALA A 228 -1.74 9.21 -12.73
CA ALA A 228 -2.04 7.78 -12.91
C ALA A 228 -1.13 7.14 -13.98
N PHE A 229 -0.56 5.97 -13.70
CA PHE A 229 0.43 5.33 -14.58
C PHE A 229 0.29 3.80 -14.65
N THR A 230 0.88 3.23 -15.71
CA THR A 230 1.26 1.81 -15.81
C THR A 230 2.69 1.78 -16.35
N GLU A 231 3.64 1.33 -15.52
CA GLU A 231 5.07 1.34 -15.86
C GLU A 231 5.77 0.04 -15.42
N VAL A 232 6.80 -0.36 -16.16
CA VAL A 232 7.72 -1.42 -15.74
C VAL A 232 8.88 -0.78 -15.00
N VAL A 233 9.05 -1.13 -13.72
CA VAL A 233 10.03 -0.54 -12.80
C VAL A 233 10.99 -1.59 -12.28
N ASP A 234 12.21 -1.17 -11.94
CA ASP A 234 13.24 -2.05 -11.40
C ASP A 234 12.92 -2.44 -9.95
N LEU A 235 12.53 -3.70 -9.74
CA LEU A 235 12.37 -4.34 -8.43
C LEU A 235 13.27 -5.60 -8.41
N PRO A 236 14.50 -5.54 -7.88
CA PRO A 236 15.40 -6.70 -7.77
C PRO A 236 14.91 -7.70 -6.70
N MET A 237 13.89 -8.49 -7.07
CA MET A 237 13.22 -9.46 -6.22
C MET A 237 14.09 -10.71 -5.97
N PRO A 238 14.02 -11.34 -4.78
CA PRO A 238 13.06 -11.09 -3.71
C PRO A 238 13.40 -9.87 -2.84
N GLY A 239 12.40 -9.29 -2.18
CA GLY A 239 12.59 -8.08 -1.36
C GLY A 239 11.32 -7.59 -0.67
N VAL A 240 11.40 -6.42 -0.05
CA VAL A 240 10.27 -5.72 0.58
C VAL A 240 9.90 -4.49 -0.26
N PHE A 241 8.63 -4.37 -0.62
CA PHE A 241 8.08 -3.25 -1.37
C PHE A 241 7.10 -2.46 -0.49
N ALA A 242 7.46 -1.24 -0.11
CA ALA A 242 6.57 -0.31 0.57
C ALA A 242 5.91 0.63 -0.44
N ILE A 243 4.59 0.66 -0.43
CA ILE A 243 3.73 1.51 -1.26
C ILE A 243 3.06 2.53 -0.34
N ARG A 244 3.18 3.82 -0.67
CA ARG A 244 2.42 4.91 -0.05
C ARG A 244 1.53 5.56 -1.11
N THR A 245 0.24 5.60 -0.84
CA THR A 245 -0.84 6.26 -1.60
C THR A 245 -2.15 6.04 -0.83
N ASP A 246 -3.21 6.78 -1.17
CA ASP A 246 -4.61 6.44 -0.84
C ASP A 246 -5.32 5.68 -1.97
N GLY A 247 -4.78 5.75 -3.20
CA GLY A 247 -5.33 5.19 -4.43
C GLY A 247 -5.27 3.67 -4.56
N THR A 248 -5.69 3.19 -5.72
CA THR A 248 -5.69 1.76 -6.08
C THR A 248 -4.46 1.40 -6.89
N TRP A 249 -3.90 0.21 -6.67
CA TRP A 249 -2.66 -0.21 -7.33
C TRP A 249 -2.67 -1.71 -7.69
N THR A 250 -1.84 -2.07 -8.65
CA THR A 250 -1.46 -3.45 -8.95
C THR A 250 0.06 -3.58 -9.12
N VAL A 251 0.63 -4.72 -8.71
CA VAL A 251 2.04 -5.06 -8.92
C VAL A 251 2.10 -6.45 -9.56
N THR A 252 2.63 -6.52 -10.77
CA THR A 252 2.78 -7.77 -11.55
C THR A 252 4.26 -8.06 -11.77
N PRO A 253 4.87 -8.97 -10.98
CA PRO A 253 6.25 -9.43 -11.17
C PRO A 253 6.50 -9.88 -12.61
N GLN A 254 7.64 -9.47 -13.18
CA GLN A 254 8.07 -9.86 -14.52
C GLN A 254 9.29 -10.79 -14.45
N PRO A 255 9.44 -11.75 -15.38
CA PRO A 255 10.58 -12.68 -15.44
C PRO A 255 11.96 -12.02 -15.65
#